data_AF-A0A5K0VN09-F1
#
_entry.id   AF-A0A5K0VN09-F1
#
_cell.length_a   1.000
_cell.length_b   1.000
_cell.length_c   1.000
_cell.angle_alpha   90.00
_cell.angle_beta   90.00
_cell.angle_gamma   90.00
#
_symmetry.space_group_name_H-M   'P 1'
#
loop_
_entity.id
_entity.type
_entity.pdbx_description
1 polymer ?
#
loop_
_entity_poly.entity_id
_entity_poly.type
_entity_poly.pdbx_seq_one_letter_code
_entity_poly.pdbx_strand_id
1 'polypeptide(L)'
;QRICFCTLGFPEPLRTEDGRRDFLEDVCRLEELLPDPWFLRAGCRRTVQVAVPRVNVGAGRSIEHGIGENGSLVAAGSANGEEALSLQMKRVAMQKKAVEASLAAEDYARRLEAGEVP
;
A
#
# COMPACT_ATOMS: atom_id res chain seq x y z
N GLN A 1 31.05 21.57 16.23
CA GLN A 1 30.13 20.76 17.06
C GLN A 1 30.98 19.84 17.93
N ARG A 2 30.91 19.94 19.26
CA ARG A 2 31.70 19.07 20.17
C ARG A 2 30.79 17.92 20.61
N ILE A 3 31.13 16.70 20.20
CA ILE A 3 30.41 15.49 20.63
C ILE A 3 30.89 15.17 22.05
N CYS A 4 29.97 15.10 23.02
CA CYS A 4 30.27 14.65 24.37
C CYS A 4 30.26 13.11 24.41
N PHE A 5 31.33 12.49 24.89
CA PHE A 5 31.38 11.04 25.16
C PHE A 5 31.00 10.71 26.61
N CYS A 6 30.21 11.57 27.24
CA CYS A 6 29.77 11.39 28.62
C CYS A 6 28.69 10.29 28.72
N THR A 7 28.75 9.51 29.80
CA THR A 7 27.78 8.44 30.09
C THR A 7 26.34 8.94 30.22
N LEU A 8 26.14 10.23 30.51
CA LEU A 8 24.83 10.86 30.60
C LEU A 8 24.04 10.83 29.28
N GLY A 9 24.73 10.75 28.13
CA GLY A 9 24.09 10.60 26.82
C GLY A 9 23.54 9.21 26.54
N PHE A 10 23.86 8.23 27.39
CA PHE A 10 23.41 6.85 27.26
C PHE A 10 22.22 6.57 28.18
N PRO A 11 21.30 5.67 27.76
CA PRO A 11 20.25 5.11 28.62
C PRO A 11 20.83 4.58 29.93
N GLU A 12 20.07 4.68 31.02
CA GLU A 12 20.50 4.32 32.38
C GLU A 12 21.17 2.93 32.48
N PRO A 13 20.67 1.86 31.81
CA PRO A 13 21.34 0.56 31.79
C PRO A 13 22.73 0.56 31.14
N LEU A 14 22.98 1.45 30.16
CA LEU A 14 24.24 1.53 29.40
C LEU A 14 25.28 2.46 30.04
N ARG A 15 24.96 3.03 31.22
CA ARG A 15 25.87 3.91 31.96
C ARG A 15 26.91 3.14 32.76
N THR A 16 26.64 1.88 33.08
CA THR A 16 27.56 0.97 33.79
C THR A 16 28.36 0.13 32.80
N GLU A 17 29.54 -0.33 33.21
CA GLU A 17 30.36 -1.22 32.39
C GLU A 17 29.69 -2.58 32.18
N ASP A 18 29.01 -3.11 33.19
CA ASP A 18 28.27 -4.37 33.09
C ASP A 18 27.15 -4.28 32.05
N GLY A 19 26.31 -3.23 32.10
CA GLY A 19 25.22 -3.10 31.12
C GLY A 19 25.69 -2.85 29.69
N ARG A 20 26.89 -2.26 29.50
CA ARG A 20 27.53 -2.17 28.18
C ARG A 20 27.98 -3.52 27.68
N ARG A 21 28.62 -4.33 28.53
CA ARG A 21 29.03 -5.69 28.19
C ARG A 21 27.82 -6.52 27.78
N ASP A 22 26.77 -6.48 28.57
CA ASP A 22 25.56 -7.27 28.34
C ASP A 22 24.88 -6.85 27.02
N PHE A 23 24.82 -5.54 26.73
CA PHE A 23 24.35 -5.02 25.44
C PHE A 23 25.20 -5.51 24.26
N LEU A 24 26.53 -5.51 24.39
CA LEU A 24 27.41 -6.01 23.33
C LEU A 24 27.23 -7.51 23.11
N GLU A 25 27.00 -8.29 24.17
CA GLU A 25 26.69 -9.71 24.06
C GLU A 25 25.39 -9.94 23.29
N ASP A 26 24.34 -9.17 23.58
CA ASP A 26 23.07 -9.24 22.85
C ASP A 26 23.23 -8.86 21.37
N VAL A 27 24.06 -7.86 21.06
CA VAL A 27 24.40 -7.51 19.68
C VAL A 27 25.10 -8.67 18.98
N CYS A 28 26.09 -9.31 19.61
CA CYS A 28 26.76 -10.47 19.03
C CYS A 28 25.78 -11.62 18.75
N ARG A 29 24.87 -11.93 19.70
CA ARG A 29 23.83 -12.94 19.50
C ARG A 29 22.91 -12.58 18.33
N LEU A 30 22.57 -11.31 18.18
CA LEU A 30 21.75 -10.84 17.07
C LEU A 30 22.47 -10.97 15.73
N GLU A 31 23.76 -10.67 15.67
CA GLU A 31 24.61 -10.85 14.49
C GLU A 31 24.74 -12.33 14.08
N GLU A 32 24.82 -13.25 15.05
CA GLU A 32 24.79 -14.69 14.81
C GLU A 32 23.45 -15.17 14.21
N LEU A 33 22.34 -14.59 14.66
CA LEU A 33 21.00 -14.89 14.13
C LEU A 33 20.79 -14.28 12.74
N LEU A 34 21.43 -13.15 12.45
CA LEU A 34 21.28 -12.38 11.21
C LEU A 34 22.65 -12.17 10.54
N PRO A 35 23.29 -13.22 9.99
CA PRO A 35 24.59 -13.12 9.34
C PRO A 35 24.58 -12.23 8.07
N ASP A 36 23.40 -11.93 7.53
CA ASP A 36 23.17 -10.89 6.52
C ASP A 36 21.83 -10.20 6.80
N PRO A 37 21.81 -9.16 7.66
CA PRO A 37 20.56 -8.55 8.11
C PRO A 37 19.83 -7.78 7.00
N TRP A 38 20.51 -7.53 5.89
CA TRP A 38 20.05 -6.60 4.88
C TRP A 38 19.86 -7.25 3.51
N PHE A 39 20.24 -8.52 3.31
CA PHE A 39 20.35 -9.12 1.98
C PHE A 39 21.17 -8.23 1.00
N LEU A 40 21.96 -7.29 1.55
CA LEU A 40 22.52 -6.13 0.85
C LEU A 40 23.91 -6.40 0.33
N ARG A 41 24.44 -7.63 0.46
CA ARG A 41 25.65 -8.02 -0.27
C ARG A 41 25.39 -7.74 -1.75
N ALA A 42 26.01 -6.66 -2.22
CA ALA A 42 25.68 -5.99 -3.46
C ALA A 42 25.67 -7.00 -4.61
N GLY A 43 24.48 -7.22 -5.18
CA GLY A 43 24.28 -8.15 -6.30
C GLY A 43 23.10 -9.12 -6.13
N CYS A 44 22.63 -9.36 -4.91
CA CYS A 44 21.46 -10.23 -4.69
C CYS A 44 20.18 -9.41 -4.46
N ARG A 45 19.55 -8.94 -5.55
CA ARG A 45 18.14 -8.52 -5.50
C ARG A 45 17.26 -9.75 -5.21
N ARG A 46 17.15 -10.14 -3.94
CA ARG A 46 16.28 -11.24 -3.51
C ARG A 46 15.03 -10.65 -2.90
N THR A 47 13.88 -11.02 -3.44
CA THR A 47 12.58 -10.72 -2.84
C THR A 47 12.31 -11.74 -1.75
N VAL A 48 11.99 -11.26 -0.55
CA VAL A 48 11.57 -12.12 0.56
C VAL A 48 10.05 -12.10 0.60
N GLN A 49 9.42 -13.26 0.35
CA GLN A 49 7.99 -13.42 0.56
C GLN A 49 7.75 -13.69 2.04
N VAL A 50 7.02 -12.80 2.71
CA VAL A 50 6.64 -12.96 4.12
C VAL A 50 5.19 -13.37 4.18
N ALA A 51 4.90 -14.48 4.87
CA ALA A 51 3.53 -14.89 5.13
C ALA A 51 2.90 -13.91 6.13
N VAL A 52 2.00 -13.07 5.65
CA VAL A 52 1.24 -12.14 6.49
C VAL A 52 -0.08 -12.81 6.87
N PRO A 53 -0.42 -12.90 8.17
CA PRO A 53 -1.74 -13.34 8.60
C PRO A 53 -2.82 -12.53 7.89
N ARG A 54 -3.81 -13.22 7.31
CA ARG A 54 -4.91 -12.54 6.61
C ARG A 54 -5.66 -11.66 7.61
N VAL A 55 -5.54 -10.35 7.47
CA VAL A 55 -6.40 -9.41 8.18
C VAL A 55 -7.80 -9.58 7.59
N ASN A 56 -8.75 -10.02 8.41
CA ASN A 56 -10.16 -9.95 8.05
C ASN A 56 -10.54 -8.48 7.99
N VAL A 57 -10.34 -7.85 6.83
CA VAL A 57 -10.97 -6.58 6.50
C VAL A 57 -12.45 -6.91 6.48
N GLY A 58 -13.19 -6.46 7.50
CA GLY A 58 -14.64 -6.60 7.56
C GLY A 58 -15.23 -6.25 6.19
N ALA A 59 -16.17 -7.08 5.73
CA ALA A 59 -16.73 -7.10 4.38
C ALA A 59 -16.76 -5.71 3.73
N GLY A 60 -15.76 -5.41 2.90
CA GLY A 60 -15.63 -4.05 2.38
C GLY A 60 -14.64 -3.90 1.24
N ARG A 61 -13.42 -4.43 1.33
CA ARG A 61 -12.41 -4.18 0.29
C ARG A 61 -11.43 -5.36 0.14
N SER A 62 -11.78 -6.34 -0.69
CA SER A 62 -10.79 -7.15 -1.39
C SER A 62 -10.33 -6.35 -2.61
N ILE A 63 -9.10 -5.84 -2.60
CA ILE A 63 -8.42 -5.41 -3.83
C ILE A 63 -7.63 -6.61 -4.31
N GLU A 64 -8.22 -7.35 -5.23
CA GLU A 64 -7.59 -8.48 -5.90
C GLU A 64 -6.61 -7.92 -6.93
N HIS A 65 -5.31 -7.92 -6.62
CA HIS A 65 -4.26 -7.69 -7.63
C HIS A 65 -4.05 -8.99 -8.40
N GLY A 66 -4.93 -9.24 -9.37
CA GLY A 66 -4.74 -10.28 -10.39
C GLY A 66 -4.18 -9.65 -11.66
N ILE A 67 -2.91 -9.95 -11.98
CA ILE A 67 -2.40 -9.80 -13.34
C ILE A 67 -2.94 -11.00 -14.11
N GLY A 68 -4.01 -10.77 -14.87
CA GLY A 68 -4.60 -11.74 -15.77
C GLY A 68 -5.27 -11.00 -16.91
N GLU A 69 -4.64 -11.06 -18.08
CA GLU A 69 -5.30 -10.80 -19.35
C GLU A 69 -6.64 -11.55 -19.38
N ASN A 70 -7.62 -10.97 -20.08
CA ASN A 70 -8.97 -11.51 -20.35
C ASN A 70 -10.02 -11.06 -19.33
N GLY A 71 -10.65 -9.92 -19.61
CA GLY A 71 -11.65 -9.29 -18.77
C GLY A 71 -12.93 -10.10 -18.61
N SER A 72 -13.37 -10.25 -17.36
CA SER A 72 -14.78 -10.32 -16.99
C SER A 72 -14.91 -10.13 -15.47
N LEU A 73 -15.37 -8.95 -15.04
CA LEU A 73 -15.72 -8.70 -13.64
C LEU A 73 -17.08 -9.35 -13.35
N VAL A 74 -17.09 -10.45 -12.61
CA VAL A 74 -18.30 -10.95 -11.95
C VAL A 74 -18.25 -10.61 -10.46
N ALA A 75 -19.01 -9.59 -10.08
CA ALA A 75 -19.27 -9.28 -8.68
C ALA A 75 -20.40 -10.20 -8.17
N ALA A 76 -20.06 -11.21 -7.38
CA ALA A 76 -21.04 -12.01 -6.65
C ALA A 76 -20.90 -11.70 -5.14
N GLY A 77 -21.78 -10.83 -4.66
CA GLY A 77 -21.76 -10.31 -3.29
C GLY A 77 -22.59 -11.12 -2.28
N SER A 78 -22.58 -10.66 -1.04
CA SER A 78 -23.76 -10.68 -0.18
C SER A 78 -23.59 -9.65 0.93
N ALA A 79 -24.15 -8.47 0.71
CA ALA A 79 -24.46 -7.50 1.76
C ALA A 79 -25.93 -7.12 1.55
N ASN A 80 -26.65 -7.03 2.68
CA ASN A 80 -28.02 -6.55 2.85
C ASN A 80 -28.65 -5.95 1.57
N GLY A 81 -29.69 -6.61 1.06
CA GLY A 81 -30.21 -6.43 -0.29
C GLY A 81 -30.64 -5.00 -0.67
N GLU A 82 -30.88 -4.12 0.29
CA GLU A 82 -31.24 -2.72 0.06
C GLU A 82 -30.02 -1.81 -0.21
N GLU A 83 -28.89 -2.02 0.48
CA GLU A 83 -27.70 -1.16 0.34
C GLU A 83 -26.88 -1.52 -0.91
N ALA A 84 -26.81 -2.82 -1.26
CA ALA A 84 -26.12 -3.28 -2.47
C ALA A 84 -26.80 -2.74 -3.75
N LEU A 85 -28.14 -2.71 -3.78
CA LEU A 85 -28.90 -2.13 -4.89
C LEU A 85 -28.70 -0.62 -4.99
N SER A 86 -28.65 0.08 -3.85
CA SER A 86 -28.37 1.52 -3.79
C SER A 86 -26.99 1.89 -4.35
N LEU A 87 -25.95 1.11 -4.01
CA LEU A 87 -24.59 1.33 -4.53
C LEU A 87 -24.48 1.03 -6.03
N GLN A 88 -25.14 -0.03 -6.51
CA GLN A 88 -25.19 -0.35 -7.93
C GLN A 88 -25.94 0.74 -8.72
N MET A 89 -27.10 1.18 -8.23
CA MET A 89 -27.85 2.28 -8.85
C MET A 89 -27.05 3.59 -8.87
N LYS A 90 -26.33 3.92 -7.80
CA LYS A 90 -25.42 5.08 -7.77
C LYS A 90 -24.29 4.95 -8.80
N ARG A 91 -23.69 3.78 -8.95
CA ARG A 91 -22.64 3.53 -9.96
C ARG A 91 -23.18 3.68 -11.37
N VAL A 92 -24.33 3.08 -11.67
CA VAL A 92 -24.97 3.17 -12.99
C VAL A 92 -25.38 4.60 -13.30
N ALA A 93 -25.92 5.35 -12.34
CA ALA A 93 -26.26 6.75 -12.51
C ALA A 93 -25.03 7.63 -12.80
N MET A 94 -23.91 7.39 -12.10
CA MET A 94 -22.64 8.10 -12.35
C MET A 94 -22.07 7.77 -13.74
N GLN A 95 -22.08 6.49 -14.13
CA GLN A 95 -21.62 6.08 -15.46
C GLN A 95 -22.46 6.68 -16.58
N LYS A 96 -23.79 6.69 -16.44
CA LYS A 96 -24.69 7.32 -17.42
C LYS A 96 -24.41 8.81 -17.57
N LYS A 97 -24.20 9.54 -16.47
CA LYS A 97 -23.83 10.95 -16.50
C LYS A 97 -22.47 11.18 -17.17
N ALA A 98 -21.50 10.30 -16.95
CA ALA A 98 -20.18 10.40 -17.58
C ALA A 98 -20.27 10.22 -19.11
N VAL A 99 -21.09 9.27 -19.58
CA VAL A 99 -21.32 9.04 -21.02
C VAL A 99 -21.99 10.26 -21.66
N GLU A 100 -23.00 10.83 -21.01
CA GLU A 100 -23.70 12.02 -21.52
C GLU A 100 -22.75 13.23 -21.59
N ALA A 101 -21.93 13.44 -20.57
CA ALA A 101 -20.92 14.50 -20.57
C ALA A 101 -19.86 14.31 -21.66
N SER A 102 -19.41 13.07 -21.90
CA SER A 102 -18.46 12.75 -22.98
C SER A 102 -19.06 13.05 -24.34
N LEU A 103 -20.31 12.62 -24.59
CA LEU A 103 -20.98 12.86 -25.85
C LEU A 103 -21.19 14.36 -26.12
N ALA A 104 -21.57 15.12 -25.09
CA ALA A 104 -21.70 16.57 -25.19
C ALA A 104 -20.35 17.26 -25.48
N ALA A 105 -19.26 16.78 -24.87
CA ALA A 105 -17.92 17.30 -25.11
C ALA A 105 -17.42 16.98 -26.53
N GLU A 106 -17.69 15.77 -27.02
CA GLU A 106 -17.34 15.34 -28.38
C GLU A 106 -18.13 16.11 -29.45
N ASP A 107 -19.43 16.33 -29.23
CA ASP A 107 -20.26 17.14 -30.13
C ASP A 107 -19.78 18.60 -30.17
N TYR A 108 -19.43 19.16 -29.01
CA TYR A 108 -18.86 20.50 -28.93
C TYR A 108 -17.50 20.59 -29.64
N ALA A 109 -16.62 19.61 -29.46
CA ALA A 109 -15.33 19.57 -30.15
C ALA A 109 -15.50 19.51 -31.67
N ARG A 110 -16.43 18.69 -32.17
CA ARG A 110 -16.72 18.59 -33.62
C ARG A 110 -17.23 19.91 -34.20
N ARG A 111 -18.09 20.62 -33.46
CA ARG A 111 -18.59 21.95 -33.86
C ARG A 111 -17.49 23.00 -33.91
N LEU A 112 -16.57 22.98 -32.94
CA LEU A 112 -15.38 23.84 -32.96
C LEU A 112 -14.50 23.55 -34.18
N GLU A 113 -14.24 22.28 -34.48
CA GLU A 113 -13.44 21.87 -35.64
C GLU A 113 -14.10 22.22 -36.97
N ALA A 114 -15.44 22.19 -37.01
CA ALA A 114 -16.23 22.62 -38.17
C ALA A 114 -16.31 24.16 -38.31
N GLY A 115 -15.73 24.93 -37.37
CA GLY A 115 -15.81 26.39 -37.36
C GLY A 115 -17.19 26.94 -36.98
N GLU A 116 -18.08 26.08 -36.50
CA GLU A 116 -19.47 26.41 -36.15
C GLU A 116 -19.61 26.57 -34.64
N VAL A 117 -19.02 27.64 -34.14
CA VAL A 117 -19.21 28.13 -32.77
C VAL A 117 -20.50 28.94 -32.73
N PRO A 118 -21.32 28.90 -31.65
CA PRO A 118 -22.25 30.00 -31.41
C PRO A 118 -21.51 31.34 -31.24
#